data_AF-A0A261R1G6-F1
#
_entry.id   AF-A0A261R1G6-F1
#
_cell.length_a   1.000
_cell.length_b   1.000
_cell.length_c   1.000
_cell.angle_alpha   90.00
_cell.angle_beta   90.00
_cell.angle_gamma   90.00
#
_symmetry.space_group_name_H-M   'P 1'
#
loop_
_entity.id
_entity.type
_entity.pdbx_description
1 polymer ?
#
loop_
_entity_poly.entity_id
_entity_poly.type
_entity_poly.pdbx_seq_one_letter_code
_entity_poly.pdbx_strand_id
1 'polypeptide(L)'
;MKKKIEPSFDAAEALARLGENLRTARLRRTETEAALAARLGVSRSTIVRLEKGDGGVSAALLVEALLQYGFDEQVFALADPQQDKVGLRLDAVRRPVRGSRKAAQAHRADPAKL
;
A
#
# COMPACT_ATOMS: atom_id res chain seq x y z
N MET A 1 -24.72 12.02 10.56
CA MET A 1 -24.37 11.48 9.23
C MET A 1 -22.85 11.47 9.11
N LYS A 2 -22.23 10.36 8.72
CA LYS A 2 -20.77 10.33 8.52
C LYS A 2 -20.42 11.27 7.36
N LYS A 3 -19.51 12.22 7.59
CA LYS A 3 -19.06 13.15 6.54
C LYS A 3 -18.39 12.31 5.46
N LYS A 4 -18.91 12.39 4.23
CA LYS A 4 -18.31 11.72 3.07
C LYS A 4 -16.92 12.31 2.87
N ILE A 5 -15.92 11.45 2.68
CA ILE A 5 -14.59 11.92 2.30
C ILE A 5 -14.71 12.35 0.84
N GLU A 6 -14.55 13.64 0.59
CA GLU A 6 -14.44 14.16 -0.78
C GLU A 6 -12.98 13.96 -1.21
N PRO A 7 -12.71 13.08 -2.19
CA PRO A 7 -11.36 12.81 -2.62
C PRO A 7 -10.74 14.06 -3.26
N SER A 8 -9.44 14.28 -3.03
CA SER A 8 -8.68 15.21 -3.85
C SER A 8 -8.69 14.75 -5.32
N PHE A 9 -8.28 15.63 -6.24
CA PHE A 9 -8.15 15.27 -7.65
C PHE A 9 -7.29 14.01 -7.84
N ASP A 10 -6.10 13.96 -7.24
CA ASP A 10 -5.20 12.82 -7.32
C ASP A 10 -5.82 11.54 -6.74
N ALA A 11 -6.55 11.64 -5.64
CA ALA A 11 -7.22 10.50 -5.03
C ALA A 11 -8.37 9.98 -5.92
N ALA A 12 -9.14 10.87 -6.54
CA ALA A 12 -10.19 10.51 -7.46
C ALA A 12 -9.62 9.83 -8.72
N GLU A 13 -8.52 10.34 -9.26
CA GLU A 13 -7.83 9.74 -10.41
C GLU A 13 -7.27 8.36 -10.06
N ALA A 14 -6.65 8.20 -8.89
CA ALA A 14 -6.15 6.90 -8.42
C ALA A 14 -7.28 5.87 -8.29
N LEU A 15 -8.42 6.26 -7.70
CA LEU A 15 -9.60 5.40 -7.57
C LEU A 15 -10.19 5.02 -8.92
N ALA A 16 -10.29 5.98 -9.86
CA ALA A 16 -10.77 5.71 -11.21
C ALA A 16 -9.88 4.69 -11.94
N ARG A 17 -8.56 4.87 -11.89
CA ARG A 17 -7.58 3.93 -12.48
C ARG A 17 -7.69 2.53 -11.87
N LEU A 18 -7.83 2.43 -10.55
CA LEU A 18 -8.03 1.13 -9.88
C LEU A 18 -9.34 0.46 -10.32
N GLY A 19 -10.42 1.21 -10.42
CA GLY A 19 -11.71 0.72 -10.92
C GLY A 19 -11.63 0.22 -12.37
N GLU A 20 -10.98 0.97 -13.25
CA GLU A 20 -10.76 0.57 -14.66
C GLU A 20 -9.89 -0.67 -14.78
N ASN A 21 -8.84 -0.79 -13.96
CA ASN A 21 -7.99 -1.97 -13.92
C ASN A 21 -8.78 -3.22 -13.49
N LEU A 22 -9.62 -3.11 -12.46
CA LEU A 22 -10.52 -4.19 -12.04
C LEU A 22 -11.52 -4.57 -13.13
N ARG A 23 -12.13 -3.58 -13.79
CA ARG A 23 -13.05 -3.82 -14.92
C ARG A 23 -12.34 -4.56 -16.05
N THR A 24 -11.12 -4.13 -16.38
CA THR A 24 -10.29 -4.78 -17.40
C THR A 24 -9.97 -6.23 -17.01
N ALA A 25 -9.61 -6.46 -15.75
CA ALA A 25 -9.34 -7.79 -15.22
C ALA A 25 -10.57 -8.71 -15.29
N ARG A 26 -11.76 -8.18 -14.98
CA ARG A 26 -13.04 -8.89 -15.09
C ARG A 26 -13.37 -9.26 -16.54
N LEU A 27 -13.28 -8.28 -17.45
CA LEU A 27 -13.63 -8.47 -18.86
C LEU A 27 -12.69 -9.46 -19.55
N ARG A 28 -11.39 -9.46 -19.21
CA ARG A 28 -10.41 -10.45 -19.70
C ARG A 28 -10.75 -11.89 -19.30
N ARG A 29 -11.55 -12.08 -18.24
CA ARG A 29 -12.01 -13.39 -17.76
C ARG A 29 -13.43 -13.72 -18.23
N THR A 30 -14.02 -12.88 -19.09
CA THR A 30 -15.40 -13.03 -19.57
C THR A 30 -16.42 -13.11 -18.42
N GLU A 31 -16.10 -12.47 -17.28
CA GLU A 31 -16.94 -12.52 -16.09
C GLU A 31 -17.92 -11.35 -16.08
N THR A 32 -19.18 -11.60 -15.71
CA THR A 32 -20.19 -10.54 -15.59
C THR A 32 -20.07 -9.84 -14.23
N GLU A 33 -20.55 -8.59 -14.14
CA GLU A 33 -20.62 -7.88 -12.85
C GLU A 33 -21.45 -8.65 -11.82
N ALA A 34 -22.49 -9.37 -12.26
CA ALA A 34 -23.35 -10.17 -11.39
C ALA A 34 -22.61 -11.41 -10.85
N ALA A 35 -21.79 -12.06 -11.69
CA ALA A 35 -20.97 -13.19 -11.27
C ALA A 35 -19.92 -12.76 -10.23
N LEU A 36 -19.20 -11.66 -10.48
CA LEU A 36 -18.26 -11.11 -9.51
C LEU A 36 -18.96 -10.71 -8.20
N ALA A 37 -20.12 -10.06 -8.31
CA ALA A 37 -20.90 -9.66 -7.14
C ALA A 37 -21.30 -10.87 -6.29
N ALA A 38 -21.73 -11.96 -6.91
CA ALA A 38 -22.07 -13.21 -6.22
C ALA A 38 -20.85 -13.83 -5.52
N ARG A 39 -19.67 -13.84 -6.18
CA ARG A 39 -18.43 -14.35 -5.58
C ARG A 39 -18.00 -13.54 -4.35
N LEU A 40 -18.12 -12.21 -4.43
CA LEU A 40 -17.70 -11.30 -3.36
C LEU A 40 -18.80 -11.05 -2.31
N GLY A 41 -19.98 -11.66 -2.46
CA GLY A 41 -21.10 -11.51 -1.51
C GLY A 41 -21.70 -10.10 -1.46
N VAL A 42 -21.69 -9.37 -2.57
CA VAL A 42 -22.20 -7.98 -2.66
C VAL A 42 -23.25 -7.83 -3.75
N SER A 43 -23.89 -6.66 -3.80
CA SER A 43 -24.82 -6.32 -4.88
C SER A 43 -24.08 -5.97 -6.17
N ARG A 44 -24.71 -6.25 -7.32
CA ARG A 44 -24.19 -5.84 -8.64
C ARG A 44 -23.91 -4.34 -8.71
N SER A 45 -24.79 -3.51 -8.13
CA SER A 45 -24.60 -2.05 -8.11
C SER A 45 -23.33 -1.63 -7.36
N THR A 46 -22.88 -2.43 -6.38
CA THR A 46 -21.62 -2.18 -5.68
C THR A 46 -20.43 -2.49 -6.56
N ILE A 47 -20.47 -3.55 -7.38
CA ILE A 47 -19.43 -3.82 -8.39
C ILE A 47 -19.38 -2.71 -9.44
N VAL A 48 -20.52 -2.24 -9.92
CA VAL A 48 -20.57 -1.10 -10.86
C VAL A 48 -19.91 0.15 -10.28
N ARG A 49 -20.16 0.45 -9.00
CA ARG A 49 -19.52 1.59 -8.31
C ARG A 49 -18.02 1.37 -8.10
N LEU A 50 -17.63 0.15 -7.75
CA LEU A 50 -16.22 -0.23 -7.58
C LEU A 50 -15.44 -0.03 -8.89
N GLU A 51 -15.97 -0.52 -10.01
CA GLU A 51 -15.35 -0.36 -11.34
C GLU A 51 -15.33 1.08 -11.84
N LYS A 52 -16.18 1.95 -11.29
CA LYS A 52 -16.16 3.40 -11.56
C LYS A 52 -15.22 4.19 -10.64
N GLY A 53 -14.59 3.54 -9.65
CA GLY A 53 -13.73 4.22 -8.68
C GLY A 53 -14.49 5.06 -7.66
N ASP A 54 -15.72 4.69 -7.29
CA ASP A 54 -16.45 5.40 -6.23
C ASP A 54 -15.76 5.22 -4.87
N GLY A 55 -15.23 6.31 -4.30
CA GLY A 55 -14.56 6.32 -2.99
C GLY A 55 -15.48 6.02 -1.80
N GLY A 56 -16.80 5.89 -2.00
CA GLY A 56 -17.74 5.37 -1.01
C GLY A 56 -17.79 3.84 -0.93
N VAL A 57 -17.12 3.12 -1.83
CA VAL A 57 -16.98 1.66 -1.77
C VAL A 57 -15.94 1.29 -0.71
N SER A 58 -16.21 0.20 0.03
CA SER A 58 -15.30 -0.29 1.06
C SER A 58 -13.92 -0.60 0.49
N ALA A 59 -12.86 -0.11 1.15
CA ALA A 59 -11.48 -0.48 0.84
C ALA A 59 -11.26 -1.99 0.95
N ALA A 60 -11.95 -2.66 1.89
CA ALA A 60 -11.87 -4.11 2.02
C ALA A 60 -12.41 -4.82 0.76
N LEU A 61 -13.50 -4.31 0.15
CA LEU A 61 -14.03 -4.88 -1.09
C LEU A 61 -13.10 -4.66 -2.27
N LEU A 62 -12.48 -3.47 -2.35
CA LEU A 62 -11.48 -3.17 -3.38
C LEU A 62 -10.30 -4.15 -3.30
N VAL A 63 -9.77 -4.37 -2.10
CA VAL A 63 -8.66 -5.31 -1.85
C VAL A 63 -9.07 -6.74 -2.17
N GLU A 64 -10.22 -7.20 -1.68
CA GLU A 64 -10.75 -8.54 -1.99
C GLU A 64 -10.92 -8.78 -3.49
N ALA A 65 -11.47 -7.79 -4.23
CA ALA A 65 -11.61 -7.90 -5.68
C ALA A 65 -10.24 -8.01 -6.39
N LEU A 66 -9.21 -7.30 -5.90
CA LEU A 66 -7.86 -7.39 -6.45
C LEU A 66 -7.24 -8.77 -6.20
N LEU A 67 -7.33 -9.27 -4.96
CA LEU A 67 -6.85 -10.61 -4.60
C LEU A 67 -7.60 -11.71 -5.36
N GLN A 68 -8.91 -11.55 -5.56
CA GLN A 68 -9.72 -12.49 -6.35
C GLN A 68 -9.19 -12.66 -7.79
N TYR A 69 -8.54 -11.65 -8.35
CA TYR A 69 -7.94 -11.69 -9.67
C TYR A 69 -6.43 -11.94 -9.70
N GLY A 70 -5.81 -12.26 -8.56
CA GLY A 70 -4.38 -12.59 -8.48
C GLY A 70 -3.46 -11.38 -8.58
N PHE A 71 -3.89 -10.22 -8.05
CA PHE A 71 -3.05 -9.03 -7.92
C PHE A 71 -2.32 -8.99 -6.56
N ASP A 72 -2.01 -10.14 -5.98
CA ASP A 72 -1.50 -10.32 -4.62
C ASP A 72 -0.19 -9.58 -4.41
N GLU A 73 0.75 -9.75 -5.35
CA GLU A 73 2.06 -9.07 -5.32
C GLU A 73 1.91 -7.55 -5.32
N GLN A 74 0.97 -7.01 -6.10
CA GLN A 74 0.73 -5.57 -6.15
C GLN A 74 0.11 -5.08 -4.85
N VAL A 75 -0.85 -5.81 -4.29
CA VAL A 75 -1.52 -5.45 -3.04
C VAL A 75 -0.54 -5.49 -1.87
N PHE A 76 0.28 -6.54 -1.76
CA PHE A 76 1.22 -6.69 -0.65
C PHE A 76 2.43 -5.77 -0.74
N ALA A 77 2.75 -5.26 -1.93
CA ALA A 77 3.77 -4.21 -2.08
C ALA A 77 3.28 -2.81 -1.67
N LEU A 78 1.96 -2.58 -1.59
CA LEU A 78 1.43 -1.27 -1.22
C LEU A 78 1.84 -0.90 0.22
N ALA A 79 2.37 0.31 0.35
CA ALA A 79 2.83 0.87 1.62
C ALA A 79 3.91 0.02 2.34
N ASP A 80 4.71 -0.75 1.59
CA ASP A 80 5.90 -1.42 2.12
C ASP A 80 6.89 -0.37 2.68
N PRO A 81 7.22 -0.42 3.99
CA PRO A 81 8.18 0.51 4.61
C PRO A 81 9.57 0.49 3.95
N GLN A 82 9.97 -0.63 3.35
CA GLN A 82 11.25 -0.72 2.62
C GLN A 82 11.23 0.10 1.32
N GLN A 83 10.05 0.43 0.81
CA GLN A 83 9.86 1.25 -0.39
C GLN A 83 9.54 2.72 -0.05
N ASP A 84 9.26 3.05 1.22
CA ASP A 84 9.06 4.42 1.68
C ASP A 84 10.39 5.20 1.77
N LYS A 85 10.82 5.76 0.63
CA LYS A 85 12.03 6.58 0.54
C LYS A 85 12.02 7.77 1.50
N VAL A 86 10.85 8.33 1.81
CA VAL A 86 10.75 9.47 2.72
C VAL A 86 10.95 8.99 4.15
N GLY A 87 10.24 7.93 4.56
CA GLY A 87 10.42 7.27 5.85
C GLY A 87 11.87 6.85 6.11
N LEU A 88 12.51 6.19 5.15
CA LEU A 88 13.91 5.78 5.26
C LEU A 88 14.87 6.96 5.46
N ARG A 89 14.61 8.10 4.80
CA ARG A 89 15.40 9.33 5.01
C ARG A 89 15.19 9.91 6.40
N LEU A 90 13.95 9.92 6.90
CA LEU A 90 13.64 10.41 8.24
C LEU A 90 14.31 9.54 9.32
N ASP A 91 14.34 8.22 9.13
CA ASP A 91 15.02 7.29 10.04
C ASP A 91 16.54 7.47 10.03
N ALA A 92 17.14 7.71 8.86
CA ALA A 92 18.56 8.00 8.73
C ALA A 92 18.96 9.28 9.49
N VAL A 93 18.12 10.32 9.45
CA VAL A 93 18.33 11.58 10.20
C VAL A 93 18.17 11.37 11.70
N ARG A 94 17.24 10.50 12.12
CA ARG A 94 16.98 10.20 13.54
C ARG A 94 18.04 9.31 14.18
N ARG A 95 18.78 8.51 13.39
CA ARG A 95 19.80 7.61 13.91
C ARG A 95 20.98 8.43 14.48
N PRO A 96 21.22 8.43 15.80
CA PRO A 96 22.36 9.14 16.36
C PRO A 96 23.65 8.55 15.79
N VAL A 97 24.58 9.41 15.38
CA VAL A 97 25.93 9.04 14.91
C VAL A 97 26.76 8.54 16.10
N ARG A 98 26.34 7.46 16.76
CA ARG A 98 27.10 6.83 17.85
C ARG A 98 27.92 5.68 17.29
N GLY A 99 28.97 6.10 16.61
CA GLY A 99 30.10 5.26 16.18
C GLY A 99 31.44 6.00 16.15
N SER A 100 31.53 7.29 16.49
CA SER A 100 32.81 8.00 16.44
C SER A 100 33.38 8.34 17.83
N ARG A 101 34.52 7.69 18.15
CA ARG A 101 35.62 8.12 19.06
C ARG A 101 35.59 7.80 20.57
N LYS A 102 35.06 6.67 21.05
CA LYS A 102 35.38 6.23 22.43
C LYS A 102 35.86 4.77 22.62
N ALA A 103 36.04 4.00 21.56
CA ALA A 103 36.59 2.63 21.67
C ALA A 103 38.06 2.50 21.25
N ALA A 104 38.63 3.47 20.51
CA ALA A 104 39.99 3.37 19.99
C ALA A 104 41.09 3.91 20.94
N GLN A 105 40.75 4.46 22.11
CA GLN A 105 41.73 5.01 23.06
C GLN A 105 42.03 4.10 24.27
N ALA A 106 41.42 2.91 24.37
CA ALA A 106 41.62 2.01 25.51
C ALA A 106 42.78 1.01 25.34
N HIS A 107 43.59 1.09 24.26
CA HIS A 107 44.68 0.13 24.00
C HIS A 107 46.08 0.75 23.84
N ARG A 108 46.34 1.92 24.44
CA ARG A 108 47.71 2.30 24.82
C ARG A 108 47.97 1.78 26.23
N ALA A 109 48.28 0.49 26.34
CA ALA A 109 48.88 -0.07 27.53
C ALA A 109 50.33 0.44 27.64
N ASP A 110 50.69 0.93 28.81
CA ASP A 110 52.02 1.45 29.17
C ASP A 110 53.14 0.43 28.91
N PRO A 111 54.26 0.80 28.26
CA PRO A 111 55.45 -0.04 28.14
C PRO A 111 56.34 -0.06 29.40
N ALA A 112 55.88 0.45 30.55
CA ALA A 112 56.68 0.55 31.78
C ALA A 112 56.58 -0.67 32.71
N LYS A 113 56.53 -1.89 32.15
CA LYS A 113 56.83 -3.13 32.89
C LYS A 113 58.09 -3.77 32.30
N LEU A 114 59.24 -3.32 32.80
CA LEU A 114 60.54 -4.00 32.82
C LEU A 114 61.19 -3.69 34.17
#